data_AF-A0A6L3VJM3-F1
#
_entry.id   AF-A0A6L3VJM3-F1
#
_cell.length_a   1.000
_cell.length_b   1.000
_cell.length_c   1.000
_cell.angle_alpha   90.00
_cell.angle_beta   90.00
_cell.angle_gamma   90.00
#
_symmetry.space_group_name_H-M   'P 1'
#
loop_
_entity.id
_entity.type
_entity.pdbx_description
1 polymer ?
#
loop_
_entity_poly.entity_id
_entity_poly.type
_entity_poly.pdbx_seq_one_letter_code
_entity_poly.pdbx_strand_id
1 'polypeptide(L)'
;MHHRAPILPPADNWPILAPPDCPSCETSTEVTWSGRATSLDDGAEVLLWECGGCCTDWCIPAKYWPTLDGPDCPTCGSLNTCWATYAPEHPGDLWTCDNGHEFVLDPEGLIFLPEDTP
;
A
#
# COMPACT_ATOMS: atom_id res chain seq x y z
N MET A 1 11.86 18.45 22.40
CA MET A 1 12.02 17.86 21.05
C MET A 1 10.70 18.09 20.35
N HIS A 2 10.67 18.89 19.29
CA HIS A 2 9.42 19.18 18.58
C HIS A 2 9.08 17.95 17.74
N HIS A 3 8.17 17.12 18.25
CA HIS A 3 7.54 16.06 17.47
C HIS A 3 6.86 16.72 16.27
N ARG A 4 7.46 16.56 15.07
CA ARG A 4 6.80 16.95 13.83
C ARG A 4 5.62 16.00 13.65
N ALA A 5 4.49 16.53 13.18
CA ALA A 5 3.37 15.69 12.79
C ALA A 5 3.87 14.66 11.76
N PRO A 6 3.41 13.39 11.84
CA PRO A 6 3.79 12.38 10.87
C PRO A 6 3.46 12.88 9.47
N ILE A 7 4.42 12.77 8.55
CA ILE A 7 4.12 12.89 7.12
C ILE A 7 3.41 11.60 6.75
N LEU A 8 2.10 11.59 6.97
CA LEU A 8 1.26 10.52 6.49
C LEU A 8 1.27 10.59 4.96
N PRO A 9 1.25 9.45 4.27
CA PRO A 9 0.99 9.41 2.83
C PRO A 9 -0.31 10.16 2.50
N PRO A 10 -0.54 10.60 1.25
CA PRO A 10 -1.81 11.20 0.87
C PRO A 10 -2.95 10.22 1.17
N ALA A 11 -4.05 10.71 1.75
CA ALA A 11 -5.20 9.88 2.13
C ALA A 11 -5.74 9.02 0.96
N ASP A 12 -5.62 9.54 -0.27
CA ASP A 12 -5.96 8.84 -1.52
C ASP A 12 -5.08 7.64 -1.84
N ASN A 13 -4.12 7.30 -0.98
CA ASN A 13 -3.29 6.10 -1.12
C ASN A 13 -3.45 5.15 0.06
N TRP A 14 -4.08 5.62 1.15
CA TRP A 14 -4.19 4.88 2.40
C TRP A 14 -4.80 3.51 2.12
N PRO A 15 -4.41 2.49 2.89
CA PRO A 15 -4.96 1.16 2.72
C PRO A 15 -6.35 1.23 3.33
N ILE A 16 -7.30 1.63 2.50
CA ILE A 16 -8.69 1.63 2.88
C ILE A 16 -9.11 0.18 2.67
N LEU A 17 -9.91 -0.32 3.60
CA LEU A 17 -10.69 -1.56 3.50
C LEU A 17 -11.64 -1.58 2.27
N ALA A 18 -11.46 -0.66 1.33
CA ALA A 18 -12.23 -0.43 0.12
C ALA A 18 -11.26 -0.13 -1.04
N PRO A 19 -11.59 -0.59 -2.25
CA PRO A 19 -10.83 -0.30 -3.46
C PRO A 19 -10.85 1.20 -3.81
N PRO A 20 -9.91 1.68 -4.65
CA PRO A 20 -9.92 3.06 -5.14
C PRO A 20 -11.16 3.32 -6.01
N ASP A 21 -11.57 4.59 -6.11
CA ASP A 21 -12.65 4.96 -7.00
C ASP A 21 -12.24 4.82 -8.47
N CYS A 22 -13.16 4.33 -9.30
CA CYS A 22 -12.95 4.22 -10.73
C CYS A 22 -12.77 5.62 -11.36
N PRO A 23 -11.70 5.88 -12.11
CA PRO A 23 -11.46 7.20 -12.69
C PRO A 23 -12.49 7.60 -13.76
N SER A 24 -13.26 6.64 -14.30
CA SER A 24 -14.26 6.92 -15.35
C SER A 24 -15.67 7.15 -14.82
N CYS A 25 -16.06 6.54 -13.71
CA CYS A 25 -17.44 6.62 -13.19
C CYS A 25 -17.53 6.89 -11.69
N GLU A 26 -16.37 7.11 -11.03
CA GLU A 26 -16.23 7.54 -9.64
C GLU A 26 -16.85 6.58 -8.62
N THR A 27 -17.11 5.33 -9.02
CA THR A 27 -17.62 4.27 -8.15
C THR A 27 -16.49 3.38 -7.65
N SER A 28 -16.59 2.92 -6.40
CA SER A 28 -15.71 1.92 -5.77
C SER A 28 -16.40 0.57 -5.55
N THR A 29 -17.73 0.44 -5.75
CA THR A 29 -18.47 -0.80 -5.42
C THR A 29 -18.20 -1.99 -6.34
N GLU A 30 -17.72 -1.75 -7.55
CA GLU A 30 -17.44 -2.79 -8.55
C GLU A 30 -15.98 -2.78 -8.98
N VAL A 31 -15.09 -2.20 -8.16
CA VAL A 31 -13.67 -2.11 -8.47
C VAL A 31 -12.94 -3.31 -7.87
N THR A 32 -12.22 -4.03 -8.70
CA THR A 32 -11.44 -5.20 -8.30
C THR A 32 -9.97 -5.00 -8.64
N TRP A 33 -9.10 -5.51 -7.77
CA TRP A 33 -7.68 -5.59 -8.04
C TRP A 33 -7.39 -6.82 -8.90
N SER A 34 -6.62 -6.65 -9.98
CA SER A 34 -6.33 -7.71 -10.94
C SER A 34 -4.91 -8.26 -10.83
N GLY A 35 -4.01 -7.58 -10.11
CA GLY A 35 -2.62 -8.04 -9.92
C GLY A 35 -1.58 -6.92 -9.92
N ARG A 36 -0.31 -7.32 -9.85
CA ARG A 36 0.87 -6.46 -10.04
C ARG A 36 1.41 -6.60 -11.46
N ALA A 37 1.96 -5.52 -12.00
CA ALA A 37 2.66 -5.51 -13.27
C ALA A 37 3.84 -4.54 -13.24
N THR A 38 4.66 -4.58 -14.29
CA THR A 38 5.74 -3.61 -14.51
C THR A 38 5.33 -2.66 -15.63
N SER A 39 5.35 -1.37 -15.35
CA SER A 39 5.16 -0.30 -16.33
C SER A 39 6.20 -0.40 -17.45
N LEU A 40 5.75 -0.30 -18.70
CA LEU A 40 6.64 -0.31 -19.87
C LEU A 40 7.36 1.03 -20.08
N ASP A 41 6.85 2.12 -19.49
CA ASP A 41 7.39 3.47 -19.70
C ASP A 41 8.64 3.73 -18.86
N ASP A 42 8.61 3.35 -17.58
CA ASP A 42 9.66 3.65 -16.60
C ASP A 42 10.16 2.42 -15.84
N GLY A 43 9.58 1.24 -16.08
CA GLY A 43 9.93 0.02 -15.36
C GLY A 43 9.44 -0.01 -13.92
N ALA A 44 8.61 0.95 -13.50
CA ALA A 44 8.05 0.99 -12.15
C ALA A 44 7.02 -0.13 -11.95
N GLU A 45 6.92 -0.64 -10.74
CA GLU A 45 5.83 -1.56 -10.39
C GLU A 45 4.50 -0.80 -10.31
N VAL A 46 3.44 -1.41 -10.82
CA VAL A 46 2.08 -0.85 -10.83
C VAL A 46 1.08 -1.89 -10.35
N LEU A 47 0.01 -1.42 -9.74
CA LEU A 47 -1.15 -2.19 -9.32
C LEU A 47 -2.24 -2.06 -10.38
N LEU A 48 -2.74 -3.18 -10.87
CA LEU A 48 -3.79 -3.23 -11.90
C LEU A 48 -5.17 -3.29 -11.25
N TRP A 49 -6.09 -2.48 -11.77
CA TRP A 49 -7.46 -2.37 -11.30
C TRP A 49 -8.45 -2.43 -12.46
N GLU A 50 -9.62 -3.02 -12.21
CA GLU A 50 -10.71 -3.12 -13.17
C GLU A 50 -12.03 -2.73 -12.49
N CYS A 51 -12.84 -1.92 -13.16
CA CYS A 51 -14.20 -1.60 -12.74
C CYS A 51 -15.22 -2.46 -13.49
N GLY A 52 -15.95 -3.33 -12.80
CA GLY A 52 -17.02 -4.14 -13.38
C GLY A 52 -18.23 -3.34 -13.87
N GLY A 53 -18.50 -2.15 -13.30
CA GLY A 53 -19.65 -1.33 -13.66
C GLY A 53 -19.53 -0.61 -15.00
N CYS A 54 -18.33 -0.10 -15.34
CA CYS A 54 -18.06 0.61 -16.59
C CYS A 54 -16.99 -0.04 -17.47
N CYS A 55 -16.44 -1.19 -17.05
CA CYS A 55 -15.39 -1.95 -17.74
C CYS A 55 -14.10 -1.16 -17.99
N THR A 56 -13.81 -0.12 -17.20
CA THR A 56 -12.55 0.61 -17.28
C THR A 56 -11.47 -0.14 -16.53
N ASP A 57 -10.33 -0.35 -17.16
CA ASP A 57 -9.07 -0.76 -16.54
C ASP A 57 -8.15 0.44 -16.30
N TRP A 58 -7.38 0.40 -15.21
CA TRP A 58 -6.35 1.40 -14.93
C TRP A 58 -5.25 0.82 -14.05
N CYS A 59 -4.17 1.59 -13.91
CA CYS A 59 -3.06 1.24 -13.03
C CYS A 59 -2.74 2.36 -12.05
N ILE A 60 -2.29 1.98 -10.85
CA ILE A 60 -1.79 2.90 -9.83
C ILE A 60 -0.32 2.54 -9.58
N PRO A 61 0.64 3.49 -9.67
CA PRO A 61 2.04 3.19 -9.40
C PRO A 61 2.25 2.74 -7.96
N ALA A 62 2.92 1.60 -7.77
CA ALA A 62 3.38 1.15 -6.46
C ALA A 62 4.48 2.11 -5.98
N LYS A 63 4.25 2.75 -4.83
CA LYS A 63 5.16 3.75 -4.25
C LYS A 63 5.40 3.44 -2.79
N TYR A 64 6.57 3.77 -2.30
CA TYR A 64 6.93 3.66 -0.90
C TYR A 64 7.22 5.06 -0.34
N TRP A 65 6.60 5.40 0.78
CA TRP A 65 6.81 6.66 1.46
C TRP A 65 7.56 6.43 2.76
N PRO A 66 8.77 7.01 2.93
CA PRO A 66 9.45 6.98 4.21
C PRO A 66 8.60 7.76 5.22
N THR A 67 8.25 7.10 6.32
CA THR A 67 7.50 7.74 7.42
C THR A 67 8.42 7.91 8.62
N LEU A 68 8.43 9.10 9.19
CA LEU A 68 9.31 9.42 10.32
C LEU A 68 8.83 8.82 11.66
N ASP A 69 7.57 8.41 11.75
CA ASP A 69 6.93 7.78 12.91
C ASP A 69 6.21 6.49 12.48
N GLY A 70 6.86 5.70 11.63
CA GLY A 70 6.37 4.37 11.23
C GLY A 70 6.65 3.31 12.30
N PRO A 71 6.05 2.12 12.19
CA PRO A 71 6.39 0.96 13.03
C PRO A 71 7.85 0.55 12.85
N ASP A 72 8.47 0.11 13.94
CA ASP A 72 9.80 -0.49 13.92
C ASP A 72 9.76 -1.82 13.16
N CYS A 73 10.81 -2.11 12.39
CA CYS A 73 10.90 -3.40 11.71
C CYS A 73 10.92 -4.55 12.74
N PRO A 74 9.97 -5.49 12.71
CA PRO A 74 9.89 -6.58 13.68
C PRO A 74 11.10 -7.54 13.62
N THR A 75 11.76 -7.62 12.46
CA THR A 75 12.88 -8.54 12.21
C THR A 75 14.22 -7.99 12.67
N CYS A 76 14.48 -6.68 12.46
CA CYS A 76 15.79 -6.08 12.70
C CYS A 76 15.79 -4.84 13.60
N GLY A 77 14.62 -4.36 14.01
CA GLY A 77 14.48 -3.16 14.85
C GLY A 77 14.83 -1.85 14.16
N SER A 78 14.94 -1.83 12.82
CA SER A 78 15.16 -0.59 12.07
C SER A 78 13.98 0.37 12.26
N LEU A 79 14.28 1.63 12.57
CA LEU A 79 13.32 2.72 12.68
C LEU A 79 13.05 3.40 11.32
N ASN A 80 13.82 3.03 10.29
CA ASN A 80 13.69 3.60 8.96
C ASN A 80 12.74 2.71 8.15
N THR A 81 11.44 2.96 8.29
CA THR A 81 10.41 2.21 7.59
C THR A 81 9.64 3.07 6.61
N CYS A 82 9.27 2.44 5.49
CA CYS A 82 8.51 3.04 4.42
C CYS A 82 7.19 2.30 4.29
N TRP A 83 6.11 3.05 4.19
CA TRP A 83 4.79 2.50 3.92
C TRP A 83 4.55 2.40 2.43
N ALA A 84 3.98 1.29 1.97
CA ALA A 84 3.66 1.04 0.57
C ALA A 84 2.28 1.60 0.19
N THR A 85 2.14 2.08 -1.04
CA THR A 85 0.84 2.36 -1.65
C THR A 85 0.02 1.09 -1.68
N TYR A 86 -1.32 1.23 -1.53
CA TYR A 86 -2.33 0.19 -1.79
C TYR A 86 -1.77 -1.22 -1.95
N ALA A 87 -1.75 -2.00 -0.88
CA ALA A 87 -1.25 -3.36 -0.91
C ALA A 87 -2.42 -4.35 -0.77
N PRO A 88 -3.31 -4.47 -1.78
CA PRO A 88 -4.55 -5.25 -1.68
C PRO A 88 -4.31 -6.75 -1.47
N GLU A 89 -3.11 -7.24 -1.78
CA GLU A 89 -2.68 -8.60 -1.44
C GLU A 89 -2.46 -8.83 0.07
N HIS A 90 -2.43 -7.76 0.88
CA HIS A 90 -2.27 -7.82 2.32
C HIS A 90 -3.53 -7.28 3.03
N PRO A 91 -3.98 -7.91 4.14
CA PRO A 91 -5.14 -7.46 4.90
C PRO A 91 -4.85 -6.22 5.79
N GLY A 92 -3.89 -5.39 5.40
CA GLY A 92 -3.43 -4.24 6.17
C GLY A 92 -2.39 -3.40 5.42
N ASP A 93 -1.76 -2.50 6.15
CA ASP A 93 -0.73 -1.59 5.65
C ASP A 93 0.56 -2.36 5.41
N LEU A 94 1.03 -2.43 4.16
CA LEU A 94 2.35 -3.00 3.87
C LEU A 94 3.45 -1.99 4.19
N TRP A 95 4.47 -2.45 4.90
CA TRP A 95 5.65 -1.71 5.32
C TRP A 95 6.90 -2.43 4.86
N THR A 96 7.95 -1.66 4.57
CA THR A 96 9.29 -2.18 4.29
C THR A 96 10.34 -1.37 5.05
N CYS A 97 11.44 -1.99 5.47
CA CYS A 97 12.57 -1.28 6.07
C CYS A 97 13.72 -1.07 5.08
N ASP A 98 14.69 -0.24 5.46
CA ASP A 98 15.95 -0.03 4.72
C ASP A 98 16.78 -1.30 4.47
N ASN A 99 16.54 -2.37 5.22
CA ASN A 99 17.15 -3.69 5.01
C ASN A 99 16.32 -4.61 4.09
N GLY A 100 15.18 -4.14 3.57
CA GLY A 100 14.33 -4.88 2.65
C GLY A 100 13.38 -5.90 3.30
N HIS A 101 13.25 -5.92 4.62
CA HIS A 101 12.23 -6.73 5.29
C HIS A 101 10.86 -6.10 5.13
N GLU A 102 9.90 -6.89 4.67
CA GLU A 102 8.49 -6.51 4.54
C GLU A 102 7.68 -7.01 5.73
N PHE A 103 6.69 -6.23 6.14
CA PHE A 103 5.75 -6.59 7.21
C PHE A 103 4.45 -5.82 7.05
N VAL A 104 3.36 -6.37 7.58
CA VAL A 104 2.01 -5.82 7.47
C VAL A 104 1.57 -5.33 8.84
N LEU A 105 1.04 -4.12 8.92
CA LEU A 105 0.36 -3.60 10.10
C LEU A 105 -1.15 -3.67 9.85
N ASP A 106 -1.88 -4.45 10.65
CA ASP A 106 -3.33 -4.55 10.52
C ASP A 106 -4.05 -3.33 11.13
N PRO A 107 -5.37 -3.18 10.88
CA PRO A 107 -6.16 -2.09 11.47
C PRO A 107 -6.24 -2.11 13.01
N GLU A 108 -5.93 -3.23 13.66
CA GLU A 108 -5.87 -3.36 15.12
C GLU A 108 -4.50 -2.94 15.69
N GLY A 109 -3.53 -2.60 14.82
CA GLY A 109 -2.17 -2.21 15.18
C GLY A 109 -1.24 -3.40 15.44
N LEU A 110 -1.59 -4.60 14.99
CA LEU A 110 -0.78 -5.81 15.09
C LEU A 110 0.12 -5.95 13.85
N ILE A 111 1.37 -6.34 14.08
CA ILE A 111 2.35 -6.56 13.01
C ILE A 111 2.41 -8.05 12.66
N PHE A 112 2.30 -8.35 11.38
CA PHE A 112 2.44 -9.69 10.79
C PHE A 112 3.57 -9.69 9.76
N LEU A 113 4.31 -10.79 9.64
CA LEU A 113 5.21 -10.99 8.51
C LEU A 113 4.42 -11.58 7.33
N PRO A 114 4.76 -11.25 6.06
CA PRO A 114 4.09 -11.84 4.90
C PRO A 114 4.20 -13.37 4.86
N GLU A 115 5.21 -13.94 5.51
CA GLU A 115 5.40 -15.39 5.66
C GLU A 115 4.53 -16.04 6.76
N ASP A 116 3.91 -15.24 7.63
CA ASP A 116 3.02 -15.72 8.70
C ASP A 116 1.54 -15.76 8.29
N THR A 117 1.18 -15.25 7.10
CA THR A 117 -0.17 -15.39 6.55
C THR A 117 -0.34 -16.75 5.84
N PRO A 118 -1.33 -17.58 6.25
CA PRO A 118 -1.53 -18.94 5.73
C PRO A 118 -2.02 -19.01 4.28
#